data_AF-A0A520HKR7-F1
#
_entry.id   AF-A0A520HKR7-F1
#
_cell.length_a   1.000
_cell.length_b   1.000
_cell.length_c   1.000
_cell.angle_alpha   90.00
_cell.angle_beta   90.00
_cell.angle_gamma   90.00
#
_symmetry.space_group_name_H-M   'P 1'
#
loop_
_entity.id
_entity.type
_entity.pdbx_description
1 polymer ?
#
loop_
_entity_poly.entity_id
_entity_poly.type
_entity_poly.pdbx_seq_one_letter_code
_entity_poly.pdbx_strand_id
1 'polypeptide(L)'
;MFRPLLILASLALPTLASVQAQAPAQPVAQTESGAAPQRIRSVTLKAGEKCPASTDSDIVVCSTLDQPYRIPKQFRDDAPIKAQNQSWVNRTATMDQVGRVAGGLPDTCSPVGTGGQSGCALATNQAWAAERRAQQGAATRVP
;
A
#
# COMPACT_ATOMS: atom_id res chain seq x y z
N MET A 1 29.91 41.14 22.25
CA MET A 1 31.32 40.90 22.62
C MET A 1 31.74 39.59 21.99
N PHE A 2 32.58 39.69 20.96
CA PHE A 2 33.20 38.58 20.25
C PHE A 2 34.20 37.86 21.14
N ARG A 3 34.20 36.52 21.11
CA ARG A 3 35.42 35.79 20.74
C ARG A 3 35.13 34.32 20.33
N PRO A 4 35.45 33.95 19.08
CA PRO A 4 35.52 32.59 18.57
C PRO A 4 36.95 32.01 18.76
N LEU A 5 37.13 30.72 18.45
CA LEU A 5 38.31 30.03 17.87
C LEU A 5 38.30 28.56 18.32
N LEU A 6 38.06 27.60 17.40
CA LEU A 6 39.05 26.80 16.64
C LEU A 6 39.67 25.70 17.55
N ILE A 7 39.79 24.41 17.18
CA ILE A 7 40.60 23.76 16.15
C ILE A 7 40.17 22.26 16.14
N LEU A 8 39.63 21.67 15.06
CA LEU A 8 40.33 20.88 14.02
C LEU A 8 41.17 19.68 14.52
N ALA A 9 40.66 18.45 14.41
CA ALA A 9 41.51 17.24 14.33
C ALA A 9 40.77 16.07 13.66
N SER A 10 41.00 15.94 12.36
CA SER A 10 40.73 14.79 11.51
C SER A 10 41.80 13.70 11.69
N LEU A 11 41.40 12.44 11.87
CA LEU A 11 42.20 11.21 11.63
C LEU A 11 41.22 10.04 11.41
N ALA A 12 41.00 9.60 10.18
CA ALA A 12 41.71 8.51 9.50
C ALA A 12 41.05 7.13 9.74
N LEU A 13 40.33 6.65 8.72
CA LEU A 13 39.93 5.24 8.57
C LEU A 13 41.16 4.36 8.33
N PRO A 14 41.07 3.07 8.68
CA PRO A 14 41.42 2.05 7.71
C PRO A 14 40.30 1.03 7.50
N THR A 15 40.07 0.77 6.22
CA THR A 15 39.21 -0.23 5.61
C THR A 15 39.76 -1.64 5.80
N LEU A 16 38.92 -2.60 6.21
CA LEU A 16 39.22 -4.03 6.10
C LEU A 16 38.11 -4.76 5.32
N ALA A 17 38.46 -5.05 4.07
CA ALA A 17 38.12 -6.19 3.22
C ALA A 17 36.75 -6.89 3.37
N SER A 18 35.82 -6.56 2.47
CA SER A 18 34.70 -7.42 2.08
C SER A 18 35.17 -8.48 1.08
N VAL A 19 35.11 -9.76 1.45
CA VAL A 19 35.25 -10.90 0.53
C VAL A 19 33.88 -11.16 -0.10
N GLN A 20 33.71 -10.76 -1.36
CA GLN A 20 32.53 -11.12 -2.15
C GLN A 20 32.90 -12.29 -3.08
N ALA A 21 32.32 -13.46 -2.80
CA ALA A 21 32.35 -14.60 -3.70
C ALA A 21 31.56 -14.24 -4.97
N GLN A 22 32.29 -14.12 -6.09
CA GLN A 22 31.71 -13.90 -7.41
C GLN A 22 31.16 -15.24 -7.94
N ALA A 23 29.84 -15.42 -7.87
CA ALA A 23 29.15 -16.38 -8.73
C ALA A 23 29.13 -15.82 -10.18
N PRO A 24 29.28 -16.66 -11.22
CA PRO A 24 29.24 -16.19 -12.60
C PRO A 24 27.84 -15.67 -12.95
N ALA A 25 27.73 -14.35 -13.10
CA ALA A 25 26.58 -13.69 -13.68
C ALA A 25 26.48 -14.09 -15.16
N GLN A 26 25.40 -14.80 -15.49
CA GLN A 26 24.99 -15.01 -16.88
C GLN A 26 24.63 -13.64 -17.48
N PRO A 27 25.18 -13.25 -18.64
CA PRO A 27 24.80 -12.00 -19.28
C PRO A 27 23.38 -12.14 -19.84
N VAL A 28 22.40 -11.60 -19.13
CA VAL A 28 21.14 -11.19 -19.74
C VAL A 28 21.43 -9.96 -20.58
N ALA A 29 21.66 -10.16 -21.87
CA ALA A 29 21.73 -9.07 -22.83
C ALA A 29 20.35 -8.41 -22.91
N GLN A 30 20.15 -7.35 -22.12
CA GLN A 30 19.11 -6.36 -22.37
C GLN A 30 19.63 -5.45 -23.49
N THR A 31 19.33 -5.81 -24.73
CA THR A 31 19.57 -4.94 -25.87
C THR A 31 18.58 -3.79 -25.78
N GLU A 32 19.04 -2.67 -25.22
CA GLU A 32 18.32 -1.41 -25.17
C GLU A 32 18.39 -0.73 -26.55
N SER A 33 17.60 -1.23 -27.50
CA SER A 33 17.29 -0.51 -28.73
C SER A 33 16.26 0.58 -28.40
N GLY A 34 16.70 1.84 -28.44
CA GLY A 34 16.02 3.05 -27.98
C GLY A 34 14.75 3.48 -28.73
N ALA A 35 13.81 2.57 -28.96
CA ALA A 35 12.43 2.90 -29.28
C ALA A 35 11.55 2.61 -28.05
N ALA A 36 10.84 3.61 -27.56
CA ALA A 36 9.86 3.41 -26.50
C ALA A 36 8.83 2.36 -26.96
N PRO A 37 8.58 1.31 -26.16
CA PRO A 37 7.71 0.21 -26.55
C PRO A 37 6.30 0.71 -26.84
N GLN A 38 5.76 0.33 -28.01
CA GLN A 38 4.46 0.81 -28.49
C GLN A 38 3.28 0.10 -27.78
N ARG A 39 3.51 -1.07 -27.18
CA ARG A 39 2.48 -1.85 -26.46
C ARG A 39 3.08 -2.76 -25.39
N ILE A 40 2.49 -2.76 -24.19
CA ILE A 40 2.82 -3.71 -23.10
C ILE A 40 1.70 -4.75 -23.01
N ARG A 41 2.06 -6.03 -23.07
CA ARG A 41 1.13 -7.16 -22.92
C ARG A 41 1.49 -7.97 -21.68
N SER A 42 0.63 -7.96 -20.67
CA SER A 42 0.78 -8.81 -19.49
C SER A 42 0.13 -10.18 -19.73
N VAL A 43 0.91 -11.25 -19.65
CA VAL A 43 0.43 -12.63 -19.82
C VAL A 43 0.61 -13.41 -18.52
N THR A 44 -0.47 -14.04 -18.07
CA THR A 44 -0.46 -14.90 -16.88
C THR A 44 -0.28 -16.35 -17.31
N LEU A 45 0.86 -16.94 -17.00
CA LEU A 45 1.23 -18.31 -17.42
C LEU A 45 0.70 -19.37 -16.45
N LYS A 46 0.30 -20.53 -16.98
CA LYS A 46 0.07 -21.74 -16.17
C LYS A 46 1.38 -22.42 -15.80
N ALA A 47 1.36 -23.28 -14.78
CA ALA A 47 2.54 -24.02 -14.34
C ALA A 47 3.13 -24.85 -15.49
N GLY A 48 4.37 -24.57 -15.88
CA GLY A 48 5.10 -25.25 -16.95
C GLY A 48 4.94 -24.66 -18.37
N GLU A 49 4.19 -23.58 -18.53
CA GLU A 49 4.01 -22.91 -19.84
C GLU A 49 5.18 -21.96 -20.16
N LYS A 50 5.64 -21.93 -21.41
CA LYS A 50 6.69 -21.01 -21.87
C LYS A 50 6.09 -19.64 -22.21
N CYS A 51 6.80 -18.58 -21.82
CA CYS A 51 6.44 -17.22 -22.22
C CYS A 51 6.52 -17.07 -23.75
N PRO A 52 5.49 -16.53 -24.42
CA PRO A 52 5.54 -16.28 -25.85
C PRO A 52 6.61 -15.23 -26.18
N ALA A 53 7.26 -15.37 -27.34
CA ALA A 53 8.28 -14.42 -27.78
C ALA A 53 7.67 -13.03 -28.02
N SER A 54 8.38 -11.99 -27.59
CA SER A 54 8.06 -10.60 -27.93
C SER A 54 8.36 -10.32 -29.41
N THR A 55 7.50 -9.53 -30.06
CA THR A 55 7.79 -8.92 -31.36
C THR A 55 8.52 -7.60 -31.16
N ASP A 56 9.19 -7.07 -32.19
CA ASP A 56 9.95 -5.81 -32.12
C ASP A 56 9.12 -4.59 -31.67
N SER A 57 7.78 -4.68 -31.71
CA SER A 57 6.84 -3.63 -31.32
C SER A 57 6.24 -3.76 -29.91
N ASP A 58 6.35 -4.93 -29.26
CA ASP A 58 5.56 -5.26 -28.08
C ASP A 58 6.45 -5.87 -26.97
N ILE A 59 6.33 -5.37 -25.73
CA ILE A 59 6.95 -6.01 -24.57
C ILE A 59 5.96 -6.97 -23.93
N VAL A 60 6.34 -8.24 -23.83
CA VAL A 60 5.57 -9.28 -23.16
C VAL A 60 6.09 -9.45 -21.73
N VAL A 61 5.28 -9.09 -20.74
CA VAL A 61 5.58 -9.32 -19.32
C VAL A 61 4.85 -10.56 -18.88
N CYS A 62 5.60 -11.65 -18.71
CA CYS A 62 5.07 -12.92 -18.22
C CYS A 62 5.16 -12.99 -16.69
N SER A 63 4.05 -13.36 -16.05
CA SER A 63 4.01 -13.68 -14.62
C SER A 63 3.43 -15.07 -14.41
N THR A 64 3.96 -15.79 -13.42
CA THR A 64 3.46 -17.10 -13.02
C THR A 64 2.57 -16.96 -11.79
N LEU A 65 1.48 -17.74 -11.73
CA LEU A 65 0.69 -17.87 -10.51
C LEU A 65 1.38 -18.87 -9.57
N ASP A 66 1.89 -18.37 -8.44
CA ASP A 66 2.42 -19.19 -7.34
C ASP A 66 1.38 -20.20 -6.81
N GLN A 67 0.12 -19.79 -6.74
CA GLN A 67 -0.99 -20.59 -6.25
C GLN A 67 -2.10 -20.67 -7.29
N PRO A 68 -2.07 -21.64 -8.23
CA PRO A 68 -2.98 -21.70 -9.38
C PRO A 68 -4.45 -21.92 -8.98
N TYR A 69 -4.71 -22.52 -7.82
CA TYR A 69 -6.05 -22.78 -7.31
C TYR A 69 -6.58 -21.68 -6.39
N ARG A 70 -5.77 -20.65 -6.10
CA ARG A 70 -6.18 -19.55 -5.22
C ARG A 70 -6.47 -18.31 -6.05
N ILE A 71 -7.57 -17.63 -5.73
CA ILE A 71 -7.88 -16.33 -6.31
C ILE A 71 -6.69 -15.37 -6.08
N PRO A 72 -6.10 -14.78 -7.15
CA PRO A 72 -5.02 -13.80 -7.04
C PRO A 72 -5.40 -12.61 -6.16
N LYS A 73 -4.44 -12.03 -5.45
CA LYS A 73 -4.69 -10.97 -4.45
C LYS A 73 -5.51 -9.80 -5.04
N GLN A 74 -5.20 -9.40 -6.27
CA GLN A 74 -5.89 -8.31 -6.96
C GLN A 74 -7.37 -8.60 -7.28
N PHE A 75 -7.76 -9.87 -7.34
CA PHE A 75 -9.14 -10.29 -7.65
C PHE A 75 -9.89 -10.80 -6.41
N ARG A 76 -9.33 -10.63 -5.21
CA ARG A 76 -10.04 -10.96 -3.98
C ARG A 76 -10.95 -9.80 -3.63
N ASP A 77 -12.26 -10.08 -3.58
CA ASP A 77 -13.26 -9.16 -3.05
C ASP A 77 -13.18 -9.13 -1.51
N ASP A 78 -12.04 -8.65 -1.00
CA ASP A 78 -11.73 -8.60 0.44
C ASP A 78 -12.38 -7.39 1.15
N ALA A 79 -13.13 -6.56 0.42
CA ALA A 79 -13.72 -5.33 0.94
C ALA A 79 -15.22 -5.19 0.62
N PRO A 80 -16.03 -4.70 1.58
CA PRO A 80 -15.67 -4.39 2.96
C PRO A 80 -15.44 -5.66 3.80
N ILE A 81 -14.50 -5.62 4.76
CA ILE A 81 -14.26 -6.74 5.68
C ILE A 81 -15.58 -7.04 6.41
N LYS A 82 -16.08 -8.27 6.27
CA LYS A 82 -17.32 -8.70 6.92
C LYS A 82 -17.27 -8.43 8.42
N ALA A 83 -18.40 -8.07 9.00
CA ALA A 83 -18.50 -7.75 10.43
C ALA A 83 -17.96 -8.88 11.35
N GLN A 84 -17.98 -10.15 10.91
CA GLN A 84 -17.44 -11.30 11.65
C GLN A 84 -15.90 -11.38 11.60
N ASN A 85 -15.28 -10.80 10.57
CA ASN A 85 -13.83 -10.86 10.32
C ASN A 85 -13.10 -9.58 10.71
N GLN A 86 -13.79 -8.61 11.32
CA GLN A 86 -13.18 -7.38 11.82
C GLN A 86 -12.14 -7.69 12.88
N SER A 87 -11.09 -6.87 12.98
CA SER A 87 -10.14 -6.99 14.10
C SER A 87 -10.83 -6.59 15.41
N TRP A 88 -10.35 -7.13 16.54
CA TRP A 88 -10.87 -6.73 17.85
C TRP A 88 -10.73 -5.21 18.07
N VAL A 89 -9.60 -4.63 17.68
CA VAL A 89 -9.34 -3.19 17.79
C VAL A 89 -10.41 -2.35 17.08
N ASN A 90 -10.82 -2.73 15.86
CA ASN A 90 -11.84 -1.99 15.13
C ASN A 90 -13.25 -2.14 15.75
N ARG A 91 -13.54 -3.33 16.32
CA ARG A 91 -14.78 -3.53 17.07
C ARG A 91 -14.81 -2.68 18.34
N THR A 92 -13.74 -2.69 19.13
CA THR A 92 -13.65 -1.92 20.37
C THR A 92 -13.81 -0.42 20.11
N ALA A 93 -13.24 0.11 19.02
CA ALA A 93 -13.45 1.51 18.63
C ALA A 93 -14.93 1.84 18.37
N THR A 94 -15.65 0.93 17.69
CA THR A 94 -17.10 1.09 17.48
C THR A 94 -17.87 1.03 18.81
N MET A 95 -17.52 0.08 19.69
CA MET A 95 -18.17 -0.08 20.99
C MET A 95 -17.95 1.14 21.90
N ASP A 96 -16.74 1.69 21.91
CA ASP A 96 -16.41 2.93 22.63
C ASP A 96 -17.25 4.10 22.12
N GLN A 97 -17.30 4.28 20.79
CA GLN A 97 -18.08 5.36 20.18
C GLN A 97 -19.59 5.25 20.53
N VAL A 98 -20.15 4.04 20.56
CA VAL A 98 -21.55 3.83 21.01
C VAL A 98 -21.72 4.24 22.47
N GLY A 99 -20.78 3.87 23.35
CA GLY A 99 -20.80 4.27 24.75
C GLY A 99 -20.72 5.79 24.94
N ARG A 100 -19.85 6.47 24.17
CA ARG A 100 -19.72 7.94 24.19
C ARG A 100 -21.01 8.64 23.77
N VAL A 101 -21.66 8.15 22.70
CA VAL A 101 -22.95 8.67 22.23
C VAL A 101 -24.03 8.43 23.28
N ALA A 102 -24.12 7.24 23.85
CA ALA A 102 -25.09 6.93 24.91
C ALA A 102 -24.88 7.78 26.17
N GLY A 103 -23.63 8.08 26.51
CA GLY A 103 -23.25 8.91 27.66
C GLY A 103 -23.42 10.42 27.47
N GLY A 104 -23.82 10.88 26.28
CA GLY A 104 -24.03 12.30 26.01
C GLY A 104 -22.76 13.15 26.02
N LEU A 105 -21.61 12.53 25.75
CA LEU A 105 -20.32 13.22 25.73
C LEU A 105 -20.28 14.31 24.63
N PRO A 106 -19.45 15.35 24.79
CA PRO A 106 -19.23 16.34 23.73
C PRO A 106 -18.73 15.69 22.44
N ASP A 107 -19.01 16.34 21.31
CA ASP A 107 -18.66 15.88 19.96
C ASP A 107 -19.28 14.52 19.57
N THR A 108 -20.43 14.18 20.16
CA THR A 108 -21.21 12.99 19.81
C THR A 108 -22.61 13.40 19.35
N CYS A 109 -23.18 12.71 18.35
CA CYS A 109 -24.56 12.98 17.92
C CYS A 109 -25.57 12.34 18.90
N SER A 110 -25.56 12.83 20.14
CA SER A 110 -26.43 12.33 21.22
C SER A 110 -27.57 13.30 21.50
N PRO A 111 -28.80 12.80 21.71
CA PRO A 111 -29.92 13.64 22.16
C PRO A 111 -29.84 13.98 23.66
N VAL A 112 -28.94 13.36 24.43
CA VAL A 112 -28.74 13.62 25.85
C VAL A 112 -27.47 14.44 26.07
N GLY A 113 -27.53 15.44 26.97
CA GLY A 113 -26.38 16.29 27.31
C GLY A 113 -26.04 17.35 26.26
N THR A 114 -24.76 17.74 26.18
CA THR A 114 -24.27 18.78 25.26
C THR A 114 -23.77 18.24 23.92
N GLY A 115 -23.78 16.92 23.71
CA GLY A 115 -23.28 16.29 22.48
C GLY A 115 -24.00 16.74 21.21
N GLY A 116 -25.33 16.83 21.24
CA GLY A 116 -26.15 17.07 20.03
C GLY A 116 -25.98 18.43 19.36
N GLN A 117 -25.43 19.44 20.03
CA GLN A 117 -25.36 20.82 19.51
C GLN A 117 -24.45 20.94 18.29
N SER A 118 -23.27 20.30 18.32
CA SER A 118 -22.30 20.28 17.22
C SER A 118 -21.94 18.86 16.76
N GLY A 119 -22.18 17.84 17.58
CA GLY A 119 -21.75 16.47 17.34
C GLY A 119 -22.40 15.79 16.14
N CYS A 120 -23.63 16.18 15.77
CA CYS A 120 -24.31 15.61 14.60
C CYS A 120 -23.71 16.10 13.27
N ALA A 121 -23.40 17.40 13.15
CA ALA A 121 -22.71 17.91 11.98
C ALA A 121 -21.32 17.28 11.81
N LEU A 122 -20.59 17.10 12.91
CA LEU A 122 -19.30 16.38 12.92
C LEU A 122 -19.46 14.93 12.47
N ALA A 123 -20.47 14.20 12.97
CA ALA A 123 -20.72 12.82 12.58
C ALA A 123 -21.03 12.68 11.07
N THR A 124 -21.84 13.59 10.51
CA THR A 124 -22.12 13.61 9.07
C THR A 124 -20.87 13.88 8.25
N ASN A 125 -20.03 14.84 8.65
CA ASN A 125 -18.77 15.14 7.97
C ASN A 125 -17.81 13.94 7.98
N GLN A 126 -17.72 13.22 9.10
CA GLN A 126 -16.91 12.01 9.23
C GLN A 126 -17.43 10.89 8.34
N ALA A 127 -18.76 10.69 8.28
CA ALA A 127 -19.39 9.71 7.41
C ALA A 127 -19.10 10.01 5.93
N TRP A 128 -19.27 11.26 5.51
CA TRP A 128 -18.94 11.70 4.15
C TRP A 128 -17.47 11.45 3.79
N ALA A 129 -16.55 11.76 4.69
CA ALA A 129 -15.12 11.52 4.48
C ALA A 129 -14.79 10.02 4.43
N ALA A 130 -15.50 9.18 5.18
CA ALA A 130 -15.36 7.72 5.10
C ALA A 130 -15.88 7.17 3.77
N GLU A 131 -17.03 7.66 3.29
CA GLU A 131 -17.59 7.30 1.99
C GLU A 131 -16.67 7.69 0.84
N ARG A 132 -16.11 8.91 0.86
CA ARG A 132 -15.13 9.37 -0.13
C ARG A 132 -13.91 8.45 -0.21
N ARG A 133 -13.36 8.05 0.94
CA ARG A 133 -12.23 7.11 1.02
C ARG A 133 -12.61 5.72 0.49
N ALA A 134 -13.83 5.25 0.79
CA ALA A 134 -14.32 3.97 0.29
C ALA A 134 -14.47 3.98 -1.24
N GLN A 135 -15.01 5.06 -1.81
CA GLN A 135 -15.14 5.25 -3.26
C GLN A 135 -13.77 5.29 -3.96
N GLN A 136 -12.81 6.03 -3.40
CA GLN A 136 -11.44 6.07 -3.92
C GLN A 136 -10.79 4.68 -3.89
N GLY A 137 -10.90 3.96 -2.77
CA GLY A 137 -10.38 2.60 -2.64
C GLY A 137 -11.06 1.59 -3.58
N ALA A 138 -12.34 1.79 -3.93
CA ALA A 138 -13.03 0.99 -4.93
C ALA A 138 -12.55 1.31 -6.35
N ALA A 139 -12.33 2.59 -6.68
CA ALA A 139 -11.84 3.02 -7.98
C ALA A 139 -10.41 2.51 -8.28
N THR A 140 -9.54 2.44 -7.26
CA THR A 140 -8.16 1.94 -7.42
C THR A 140 -8.06 0.41 -7.54
N ARG A 141 -9.14 -0.34 -7.27
CA ARG A 141 -9.09 -1.82 -7.23
C ARG A 141 -9.11 -2.48 -8.62
N VAL A 142 -9.56 -1.79 -9.66
CA VAL A 142 -9.64 -2.34 -11.02
C VAL A 142 -8.49 -1.77 -11.85
N PRO A 143 -7.55 -2.60 -12.36
CA PRO A 143 -6.55 -2.19 -13.34
C PRO A 143 -7.15 -1.96 -14.74
#